data_AF-A0A537IDS7-F1
#
_entry.id   AF-A0A537IDS7-F1
#
_cell.length_a   1.000
_cell.length_b   1.000
_cell.length_c   1.000
_cell.angle_alpha   90.00
_cell.angle_beta   90.00
_cell.angle_gamma   90.00
#
_symmetry.space_group_name_H-M   'P 1'
#
loop_
_entity.id
_entity.type
_entity.pdbx_description
1 polymer ?
#
loop_
_entity_poly.entity_id
_entity_poly.type
_entity_poly.pdbx_seq_one_letter_code
_entity_poly.pdbx_strand_id
1 'polypeptide(L)'
;MNWVDLILIVIVALAAWGGWRRGFIRGTLDLFTWVGSIALGFIFYPYMAEGLGKLMSIGPWLLPLAFIFTTVAARILTGLIVKRVMHFVPEKLNHDTANRFFGIIPGAVNGLIYATILAACLLALPLKKSITAETQHSRIAKSLSVQAGWANRKLAPVFDQAVRQTMNSFSDHKDHSHEEVKLQFTDEDPIPRPDLEAKMLELINNERAKEGLHPLKADPQETLVGRAHSRDMFANGYFAHVNLEGKDPFDRMKEANLHFRTAGENLALAQTLEIAHDNLMKSPGHRKNIMNPAFNRVGIGIEDGGFYGLMISQEFRN
;
A
#
# COMPACT_ATOMS: atom_id res chain seq x y z
N MET A 1 -19.17 -12.62 10.53
CA MET A 1 -18.04 -13.43 10.06
C MET A 1 -18.30 -13.68 8.59
N ASN A 2 -17.42 -13.20 7.72
CA ASN A 2 -17.63 -13.30 6.27
C ASN A 2 -16.82 -14.42 5.63
N TRP A 3 -16.91 -14.56 4.31
CA TRP A 3 -16.21 -15.64 3.60
C TRP A 3 -14.68 -15.50 3.67
N VAL A 4 -14.15 -14.27 3.79
CA VAL A 4 -12.72 -14.02 4.02
C VAL A 4 -12.29 -14.55 5.39
N ASP A 5 -13.04 -14.28 6.45
CA ASP A 5 -12.80 -14.85 7.79
C ASP A 5 -12.74 -16.39 7.72
N LEU A 6 -13.69 -17.01 7.00
CA LEU A 6 -13.79 -18.45 6.81
C LEU A 6 -12.55 -19.04 6.11
N ILE A 7 -12.08 -18.41 5.03
CA ILE A 7 -10.86 -18.84 4.32
C ILE A 7 -9.65 -18.76 5.24
N LEU A 8 -9.49 -17.67 5.99
CA LEU A 8 -8.36 -17.48 6.89
C LEU A 8 -8.35 -18.55 8.00
N ILE A 9 -9.52 -18.88 8.57
CA ILE A 9 -9.66 -19.96 9.55
C ILE A 9 -9.30 -21.32 8.92
N VAL A 10 -9.80 -21.60 7.71
CA VAL A 10 -9.52 -22.85 6.99
C VAL A 10 -8.03 -23.02 6.71
N ILE A 11 -7.32 -21.94 6.34
CA ILE A 11 -5.87 -21.98 6.14
C ILE A 11 -5.15 -22.39 7.43
N VAL A 12 -5.52 -21.80 8.56
CA VAL A 12 -4.94 -22.14 9.87
C VAL A 12 -5.25 -23.58 10.24
N ALA A 13 -6.49 -24.03 10.05
CA ALA A 13 -6.92 -25.40 10.35
C ALA A 13 -6.20 -26.45 9.47
N LEU A 14 -6.07 -26.21 8.17
CA LEU A 14 -5.35 -27.09 7.25
C LEU A 14 -3.85 -27.15 7.60
N ALA A 15 -3.24 -26.02 7.98
CA ALA A 15 -1.85 -25.99 8.39
C ALA A 15 -1.61 -26.71 9.73
N ALA A 16 -2.52 -26.54 10.69
CA ALA A 16 -2.54 -27.28 11.95
C ALA A 16 -2.64 -28.80 11.71
N TRP A 17 -3.54 -29.22 10.82
CA TRP A 17 -3.68 -30.62 10.41
C TRP A 17 -2.43 -31.15 9.67
N GLY A 18 -1.84 -30.33 8.80
CA GLY A 18 -0.55 -30.64 8.18
C GLY A 18 0.58 -30.77 9.21
N GLY A 19 0.52 -29.99 10.29
CA GLY A 19 1.40 -30.09 11.45
C GLY A 19 1.24 -31.44 12.17
N TRP A 20 0.00 -31.87 12.41
CA TRP A 20 -0.29 -33.21 12.96
C TRP A 20 0.34 -34.33 12.14
N ARG A 21 0.30 -34.23 10.80
CA ARG A 21 0.86 -35.25 9.90
C ARG A 21 2.39 -35.25 9.87
N ARG A 22 3.03 -34.07 10.02
CA ARG A 22 4.49 -33.92 9.94
C ARG A 22 5.21 -34.08 11.28
N GLY A 23 4.51 -33.86 12.39
CA GLY A 23 5.06 -33.94 13.74
C GLY A 23 5.73 -32.64 14.21
N PHE A 24 5.90 -32.55 15.52
CA PHE A 24 6.43 -31.40 16.25
C PHE A 24 7.88 -31.08 15.88
N ILE A 25 8.75 -32.09 15.84
CA ILE A 25 10.18 -31.89 15.59
C ILE A 25 10.40 -31.21 14.23
N ARG A 26 9.84 -31.80 13.17
CA ARG A 26 9.94 -31.25 11.82
C ARG A 26 9.24 -29.90 11.69
N GLY A 27 8.03 -29.76 12.23
CA GLY A 27 7.29 -28.50 12.19
C GLY A 27 8.05 -27.35 12.86
N THR A 28 8.73 -27.63 13.97
CA THR A 28 9.53 -26.65 14.70
C THR A 28 10.81 -26.28 13.93
N LEU A 29 11.50 -27.26 13.35
CA LEU A 29 12.66 -27.00 12.49
C LEU A 29 12.28 -26.18 11.25
N ASP A 30 11.13 -26.45 10.64
CA ASP A 30 10.62 -25.67 9.51
C ASP A 30 10.35 -24.20 9.92
N LEU A 31 9.85 -23.94 11.13
CA LEU A 31 9.68 -22.58 11.65
C LEU A 31 11.02 -21.86 11.86
N PHE A 32 11.99 -22.53 12.48
CA PHE A 32 13.33 -21.98 12.63
C PHE A 32 14.00 -21.69 11.29
N THR A 33 13.76 -22.55 10.30
CA THR A 33 14.22 -22.35 8.91
C THR A 33 13.60 -21.09 8.31
N TRP A 34 12.29 -20.90 8.46
CA TRP A 34 11.59 -19.70 7.98
C TRP A 34 12.15 -18.42 8.61
N VAL A 35 12.23 -18.39 9.94
CA VAL A 35 12.73 -17.22 10.70
C VAL A 35 14.20 -16.95 10.39
N GLY A 36 15.03 -18.00 10.39
CA GLY A 36 16.45 -17.90 10.07
C GLY A 36 16.68 -17.41 8.64
N SER A 37 15.90 -17.88 7.67
CA SER A 37 16.03 -17.44 6.27
C SER A 37 15.72 -15.95 6.09
N ILE A 38 14.68 -15.44 6.76
CA ILE A 38 14.36 -14.01 6.74
C ILE A 38 15.46 -13.19 7.43
N ALA A 39 15.94 -13.65 8.59
CA ALA A 39 17.01 -12.97 9.32
C ALA A 39 18.28 -12.89 8.49
N LEU A 40 18.67 -13.99 7.85
CA LEU A 40 19.79 -14.03 6.90
C LEU A 40 19.51 -13.15 5.68
N GLY A 41 18.27 -13.10 5.19
CA GLY A 41 17.80 -12.16 4.19
C GLY A 41 18.16 -10.73 4.57
N PHE A 42 17.80 -10.27 5.77
CA PHE A 42 18.11 -8.93 6.26
C PHE A 42 19.61 -8.66 6.45
N ILE A 43 20.38 -9.66 6.87
CA ILE A 43 21.81 -9.49 7.11
C ILE A 43 22.57 -9.42 5.77
N PHE A 44 22.20 -10.26 4.80
CA PHE A 44 23.00 -10.49 3.61
C PHE A 44 22.48 -9.83 2.33
N TYR A 45 21.25 -9.32 2.30
CA TYR A 45 20.73 -8.64 1.11
C TYR A 45 21.55 -7.44 0.63
N PRO A 46 22.25 -6.64 1.47
CA PRO A 46 23.05 -5.53 0.97
C PRO A 46 24.24 -6.01 0.11
N TYR A 47 24.89 -7.11 0.51
CA TYR A 47 25.97 -7.72 -0.26
C TYR A 47 25.46 -8.31 -1.57
N MET A 48 24.29 -8.96 -1.54
CA MET A 48 23.63 -9.45 -2.75
C MET A 48 23.27 -8.29 -3.69
N ALA A 49 22.80 -7.16 -3.16
CA ALA A 49 22.48 -5.97 -3.94
C ALA A 49 23.72 -5.36 -4.59
N GLU A 50 24.85 -5.28 -3.87
CA GLU A 50 26.12 -4.83 -4.44
C GLU A 50 26.58 -5.73 -5.58
N GLY A 51 26.50 -7.05 -5.40
CA GLY A 51 26.84 -8.03 -6.43
C GLY A 51 25.95 -7.95 -7.67
N LEU A 52 24.63 -7.91 -7.47
CA LEU A 52 23.66 -7.78 -8.56
C LEU A 52 23.80 -6.45 -9.29
N GLY A 53 24.06 -5.36 -8.57
CA GLY A 53 24.26 -4.03 -9.15
C GLY A 53 25.50 -3.93 -10.05
N LYS A 54 26.53 -4.76 -9.82
CA LYS A 54 27.70 -4.89 -10.70
C LYS A 54 27.40 -5.67 -11.98
N LEU A 55 26.44 -6.59 -11.94
CA LEU A 55 26.09 -7.46 -13.07
C LEU A 55 25.00 -6.86 -13.96
N MET A 56 24.03 -6.17 -13.37
CA MET A 56 22.85 -5.66 -14.06
C MET A 56 22.25 -4.43 -13.38
N SER A 57 21.82 -3.45 -14.19
CA SER A 57 21.14 -2.25 -13.71
C SER A 57 19.64 -2.51 -13.52
N ILE A 58 19.27 -3.05 -12.35
CA ILE A 58 17.87 -3.38 -12.01
C ILE A 58 17.10 -2.17 -11.43
N GLY A 59 17.78 -1.04 -11.29
CA GLY A 59 17.18 0.22 -10.85
C GLY A 59 16.53 0.09 -9.46
N PRO A 60 15.30 0.60 -9.27
CA PRO A 60 14.62 0.63 -7.97
C PRO A 60 14.41 -0.76 -7.35
N TRP A 61 14.29 -1.80 -8.18
CA TRP A 61 14.00 -3.16 -7.74
C TRP A 61 15.24 -3.94 -7.26
N LEU A 62 16.41 -3.31 -7.27
CA LEU A 62 17.66 -3.95 -6.84
C LEU A 62 17.59 -4.47 -5.40
N LEU A 63 17.18 -3.63 -4.44
CA LEU A 63 17.11 -4.02 -3.03
C LEU A 63 16.03 -5.09 -2.75
N PRO A 64 14.78 -4.98 -3.26
CA PRO A 64 13.78 -6.03 -3.16
C PRO A 64 14.24 -7.39 -3.69
N LEU A 65 14.80 -7.41 -4.91
CA LEU A 65 15.21 -8.64 -5.55
C LEU A 65 16.42 -9.26 -4.83
N ALA A 66 17.38 -8.44 -4.40
CA ALA A 66 18.49 -8.90 -3.58
C ALA A 66 18.00 -9.55 -2.28
N PHE A 67 17.01 -8.96 -1.61
CA PHE A 67 16.41 -9.54 -0.41
C PHE A 67 15.69 -10.86 -0.69
N ILE A 68 14.90 -10.93 -1.76
CA ILE A 68 14.19 -12.15 -2.16
C ILE A 68 15.20 -13.25 -2.49
N PHE A 69 16.19 -12.98 -3.35
CA PHE A 69 17.21 -13.95 -3.72
C PHE A 69 18.01 -14.43 -2.51
N THR A 70 18.42 -13.53 -1.63
CA THR A 70 19.14 -13.88 -0.39
C THR A 70 18.28 -14.77 0.51
N THR A 71 17.02 -14.41 0.71
CA THR A 71 16.09 -15.18 1.56
C THR A 71 15.83 -16.56 0.98
N VAL A 72 15.66 -16.68 -0.35
CA VAL A 72 15.48 -17.96 -1.04
C VAL A 72 16.74 -18.82 -0.94
N ALA A 73 17.92 -18.25 -1.18
CA ALA A 73 19.19 -18.96 -1.04
C ALA A 73 19.40 -19.45 0.41
N ALA A 74 19.17 -18.58 1.40
CA ALA A 74 19.22 -18.93 2.82
C ALA A 74 18.24 -20.05 3.17
N ARG A 75 17.04 -20.04 2.58
CA ARG A 75 16.04 -21.11 2.76
C ARG A 75 16.48 -22.45 2.20
N ILE A 76 17.12 -22.45 1.03
CA ILE A 76 17.67 -23.67 0.45
C ILE A 76 18.77 -24.23 1.36
N LEU A 77 19.70 -23.39 1.81
CA LEU A 77 20.81 -23.79 2.68
C LEU A 77 20.33 -24.32 4.03
N THR A 78 19.46 -23.57 4.71
CA THR A 78 18.89 -23.99 6.01
C THR A 78 18.02 -25.24 5.85
N GLY A 79 17.29 -25.39 4.74
CA GLY A 79 16.55 -26.61 4.42
C GLY A 79 17.44 -27.85 4.24
N LEU A 80 18.62 -27.69 3.64
CA LEU A 80 19.63 -28.76 3.56
C LEU A 80 20.16 -29.15 4.95
N ILE A 81 20.39 -28.16 5.82
CA ILE A 81 20.77 -28.40 7.22
C ILE A 81 19.67 -29.18 7.94
N VAL A 82 18.40 -28.76 7.84
CA VAL A 82 17.28 -29.48 8.45
C VAL A 82 17.18 -30.91 7.94
N LYS A 83 17.30 -31.13 6.62
CA LYS A 83 17.31 -32.50 6.06
C LYS A 83 18.42 -33.36 6.69
N ARG A 84 19.61 -32.79 6.87
CA ARG A 84 20.74 -33.49 7.51
C ARG A 84 20.50 -33.74 9.00
N VAL A 85 19.95 -32.78 9.73
CA VAL A 85 19.58 -32.94 11.15
C VAL A 85 18.51 -34.03 11.30
N MET A 86 17.51 -34.04 10.43
CA MET A 86 16.43 -35.04 10.44
C MET A 86 16.94 -36.47 10.19
N HIS A 87 18.07 -36.66 9.52
CA HIS A 87 18.69 -37.99 9.37
C HIS A 87 19.20 -38.56 10.69
N PHE A 88 19.53 -37.71 11.67
CA PHE A 88 19.94 -38.12 13.02
C PHE A 88 18.76 -38.36 13.96
N VAL A 89 17.53 -38.02 13.56
CA VAL A 89 16.34 -38.23 14.38
C VAL A 89 15.83 -39.65 14.16
N PRO A 90 15.75 -40.51 15.21
CA PRO A 90 15.25 -41.87 15.08
C PRO A 90 13.85 -41.93 14.47
N GLU A 91 13.61 -42.83 13.50
CA GLU A 91 12.31 -42.92 12.82
C GLU A 91 11.13 -43.19 13.77
N LYS A 92 11.38 -43.87 14.90
CA LYS A 92 10.36 -44.13 15.94
C LYS A 92 9.75 -42.84 16.49
N LEU A 93 10.54 -41.76 16.63
CA LEU A 93 10.06 -40.46 17.10
C LEU A 93 9.19 -39.75 16.05
N ASN A 94 9.37 -40.06 14.76
CA ASN A 94 8.56 -39.46 13.69
C ASN A 94 7.13 -40.03 13.67
N HIS A 95 6.94 -41.28 14.10
CA HIS A 95 5.63 -41.95 14.14
C HIS A 95 4.92 -41.87 15.50
N ASP A 96 5.59 -41.32 16.52
CA ASP A 96 5.03 -41.20 17.86
C ASP A 96 3.78 -40.28 17.89
N THR A 97 2.79 -40.69 18.67
CA THR A 97 1.50 -39.99 18.76
C THR A 97 1.66 -38.64 19.44
N ALA A 98 2.55 -38.53 20.44
CA ALA A 98 2.82 -37.25 21.08
C ALA A 98 3.52 -36.28 20.12
N ASN A 99 4.52 -36.74 19.37
CA ASN A 99 5.16 -35.92 18.32
C ASN A 99 4.13 -35.40 17.30
N ARG A 100 3.17 -36.23 16.88
CA ARG A 100 2.09 -35.81 15.97
C ARG A 100 1.14 -34.82 16.62
N PHE A 101 0.67 -35.09 17.84
CA PHE A 101 -0.23 -34.20 18.57
C PHE A 101 0.39 -32.81 18.78
N PHE A 102 1.62 -32.74 19.28
CA PHE A 102 2.34 -31.48 19.46
C PHE A 102 2.67 -30.80 18.13
N GLY A 103 2.74 -31.55 17.03
CA GLY A 103 2.90 -31.03 15.67
C GLY A 103 1.81 -30.05 15.23
N ILE A 104 0.63 -30.09 15.87
CA ILE A 104 -0.43 -29.09 15.65
C ILE A 104 0.09 -27.67 15.92
N ILE A 105 0.89 -27.47 16.97
CA ILE A 105 1.34 -26.15 17.42
C ILE A 105 2.16 -25.44 16.33
N PRO A 106 3.31 -25.99 15.87
CA PRO A 106 4.08 -25.36 14.81
C PRO A 106 3.31 -25.33 13.47
N GLY A 107 2.37 -26.26 13.26
CA GLY A 107 1.45 -26.22 12.12
C GLY A 107 0.52 -25.01 12.14
N ALA A 108 -0.12 -24.75 13.28
CA ALA A 108 -1.02 -23.62 13.49
C ALA A 108 -0.27 -22.28 13.40
N VAL A 109 0.95 -22.19 13.95
CA VAL A 109 1.80 -21.00 13.82
C VAL A 109 2.12 -20.72 12.34
N ASN A 110 2.51 -21.75 11.56
CA ASN A 110 2.70 -21.59 10.11
C ASN A 110 1.41 -21.14 9.41
N GLY A 111 0.27 -21.73 9.78
CA GLY A 111 -1.04 -21.34 9.27
C GLY A 111 -1.37 -19.88 9.55
N LEU A 112 -1.05 -19.39 10.76
CA LEU A 112 -1.24 -18.00 11.16
C LEU A 112 -0.36 -17.06 10.33
N ILE A 113 0.90 -17.44 10.07
CA ILE A 113 1.80 -16.69 9.18
C ILE A 113 1.20 -16.60 7.77
N TYR A 114 0.73 -17.71 7.21
CA TYR A 114 0.12 -17.73 5.87
C TYR A 114 -1.17 -16.91 5.81
N ALA A 115 -2.04 -17.03 6.82
CA ALA A 115 -3.25 -16.23 6.93
C ALA A 115 -2.92 -14.74 7.07
N THR A 116 -1.86 -14.39 7.80
CA THR A 116 -1.41 -13.00 7.98
C THR A 116 -0.88 -12.42 6.66
N ILE A 117 -0.04 -13.16 5.94
CA ILE A 117 0.46 -12.75 4.63
C ILE A 117 -0.70 -12.60 3.66
N LEU A 118 -1.62 -13.57 3.61
CA LEU A 118 -2.80 -13.49 2.75
C LEU A 118 -3.67 -12.29 3.11
N ALA A 119 -3.97 -12.06 4.40
CA ALA A 119 -4.75 -10.91 4.84
C ALA A 119 -4.07 -9.58 4.49
N ALA A 120 -2.76 -9.47 4.71
CA ALA A 120 -1.99 -8.30 4.31
C ALA A 120 -2.05 -8.09 2.79
N CYS A 121 -1.89 -9.16 2.01
CA CYS A 121 -2.04 -9.11 0.56
C CYS A 121 -3.47 -8.74 0.15
N LEU A 122 -4.52 -9.31 0.74
CA LEU A 122 -5.91 -8.96 0.39
C LEU A 122 -6.26 -7.51 0.73
N LEU A 123 -5.63 -6.93 1.76
CA LEU A 123 -5.83 -5.54 2.18
C LEU A 123 -4.95 -4.54 1.40
N ALA A 124 -3.75 -4.97 1.01
CA ALA A 124 -2.79 -4.13 0.28
C ALA A 124 -2.96 -4.26 -1.23
N LEU A 125 -3.41 -5.43 -1.71
CA LEU A 125 -3.70 -5.68 -3.11
C LEU A 125 -5.12 -5.20 -3.38
N PRO A 126 -5.27 -4.32 -4.37
CA PRO A 126 -6.57 -3.85 -4.75
C PRO A 126 -7.23 -4.86 -5.69
N LEU A 127 -8.10 -5.67 -5.10
CA LEU A 127 -8.84 -6.73 -5.77
C LEU A 127 -10.21 -6.21 -6.22
N LYS A 128 -10.98 -7.09 -6.87
CA LYS A 128 -12.37 -6.79 -7.26
C LYS A 128 -13.14 -6.20 -6.07
N LYS A 129 -13.95 -5.17 -6.30
CA LYS A 129 -14.70 -4.41 -5.25
C LYS A 129 -15.39 -5.32 -4.22
N SER A 130 -15.97 -6.44 -4.65
CA SER A 130 -16.58 -7.44 -3.76
C SER A 130 -15.60 -8.09 -2.78
N ILE A 131 -14.37 -8.37 -3.21
CA ILE A 131 -13.32 -8.95 -2.36
C ILE A 131 -12.74 -7.89 -1.44
N THR A 132 -12.53 -6.68 -1.95
CA THR A 132 -11.99 -5.56 -1.16
C THR A 132 -12.94 -5.16 -0.04
N ALA A 133 -14.24 -4.99 -0.35
CA ALA A 133 -15.26 -4.69 0.66
C ALA A 133 -15.32 -5.78 1.73
N GLU A 134 -15.35 -7.06 1.33
CA GLU A 134 -15.38 -8.18 2.27
C GLU A 134 -14.10 -8.27 3.10
N THR A 135 -12.93 -8.01 2.53
CA THR A 135 -11.67 -7.99 3.29
C THR A 135 -11.65 -6.82 4.29
N GLN A 136 -12.15 -5.65 3.91
CA GLN A 136 -12.27 -4.51 4.81
C GLN A 136 -13.31 -4.74 5.93
N HIS A 137 -14.36 -5.52 5.69
CA HIS A 137 -15.33 -5.87 6.72
C HIS A 137 -14.93 -7.09 7.57
N SER A 138 -13.88 -7.82 7.18
CA SER A 138 -13.36 -8.98 7.92
C SER A 138 -12.69 -8.56 9.22
N ARG A 139 -13.15 -9.14 10.35
CA ARG A 139 -12.55 -8.89 11.67
C ARG A 139 -11.18 -9.56 11.80
N ILE A 140 -11.04 -10.77 11.23
CA ILE A 140 -9.79 -11.54 11.31
C ILE A 140 -8.73 -10.89 10.44
N ALA A 141 -9.05 -10.49 9.21
CA ALA A 141 -8.09 -9.83 8.32
C ALA A 141 -7.55 -8.54 8.94
N LYS A 142 -8.43 -7.71 9.52
CA LYS A 142 -8.01 -6.49 10.25
C LYS A 142 -7.11 -6.82 11.44
N SER A 143 -7.48 -7.80 12.27
CA SER A 143 -6.67 -8.18 13.43
C SER A 143 -5.29 -8.71 13.04
N LEU A 144 -5.21 -9.57 12.02
CA LEU A 144 -3.94 -10.12 11.53
C LEU A 144 -3.08 -9.05 10.86
N SER A 145 -3.69 -8.11 10.14
CA SER A 145 -2.97 -6.99 9.51
C SER A 145 -2.32 -6.05 10.53
N VAL A 146 -3.02 -5.75 11.63
CA VAL A 146 -2.42 -4.97 12.73
C VAL A 146 -1.18 -5.67 13.29
N GLN A 147 -1.24 -7.00 13.45
CA GLN A 147 -0.09 -7.79 13.83
C GLN A 147 1.00 -7.80 12.74
N ALA A 148 0.66 -7.76 11.46
CA ALA A 148 1.64 -7.63 10.37
C ALA A 148 2.35 -6.27 10.32
N GLY A 149 1.83 -5.24 11.01
CA GLY A 149 2.42 -3.90 11.03
C GLY A 149 3.89 -3.85 11.48
N TRP A 150 4.33 -4.77 12.35
CA TRP A 150 5.75 -4.85 12.72
C TRP A 150 6.63 -5.30 11.54
N ALA A 151 6.14 -6.25 10.73
CA ALA A 151 6.85 -6.77 9.57
C ALA A 151 6.93 -5.69 8.48
N ASN A 152 5.84 -4.93 8.27
CA ASN A 152 5.83 -3.81 7.34
C ASN A 152 6.91 -2.76 7.70
N ARG A 153 7.00 -2.36 8.97
CA ARG A 153 8.03 -1.40 9.44
C ARG A 153 9.46 -1.92 9.22
N LYS A 154 9.69 -3.22 9.39
CA LYS A 154 11.02 -3.82 9.19
C LYS A 154 11.36 -4.03 7.71
N LEU A 155 10.37 -4.28 6.86
CA LEU A 155 10.55 -4.47 5.42
C LEU A 155 10.59 -3.16 4.64
N ALA A 156 10.02 -2.07 5.17
CA ALA A 156 10.00 -0.77 4.50
C ALA A 156 11.36 -0.33 3.92
N PRO A 157 12.50 -0.42 4.64
CA PRO A 157 13.80 -0.02 4.08
C PRO A 157 14.22 -0.81 2.82
N VAL A 158 13.70 -2.01 2.62
CA VAL A 158 14.01 -2.87 1.48
C VAL A 158 13.13 -2.54 0.26
N PHE A 159 11.86 -2.19 0.49
CA PHE A 159 10.86 -2.07 -0.59
C PHE A 159 10.38 -0.63 -0.86
N ASP A 160 10.53 0.30 0.09
CA ASP A 160 9.91 1.64 0.01
C ASP A 160 10.44 2.44 -1.20
N GLN A 161 11.74 2.37 -1.49
CA GLN A 161 12.31 3.02 -2.67
C GLN A 161 11.77 2.44 -3.98
N ALA A 162 11.66 1.13 -4.07
CA ALA A 162 11.16 0.44 -5.27
C ALA A 162 9.69 0.77 -5.55
N VAL A 163 8.87 0.75 -4.49
CA VAL A 163 7.47 1.13 -4.54
C VAL A 163 7.35 2.60 -4.93
N ARG A 164 8.04 3.51 -4.23
CA ARG A 164 8.01 4.95 -4.53
C ARG A 164 8.43 5.27 -5.96
N GLN A 165 9.48 4.65 -6.50
CA GLN A 165 9.94 4.95 -7.86
C GLN A 165 9.08 4.30 -8.94
N THR A 166 8.55 3.10 -8.72
CA THR A 166 7.57 2.50 -9.64
C THR A 166 6.30 3.35 -9.66
N MET A 167 5.84 3.82 -8.49
CA MET A 167 4.70 4.71 -8.37
C MET A 167 4.96 6.08 -8.99
N ASN A 168 6.13 6.67 -8.72
CA ASN A 168 6.53 7.90 -9.36
C ASN A 168 6.70 7.71 -10.85
N SER A 169 7.09 6.55 -11.40
CA SER A 169 7.12 6.36 -12.86
C SER A 169 5.74 6.41 -13.53
N PHE A 170 4.66 6.18 -12.77
CA PHE A 170 3.29 6.44 -13.22
C PHE A 170 2.90 7.92 -13.08
N SER A 171 3.60 8.71 -12.26
CA SER A 171 3.35 10.13 -11.99
C SER A 171 4.40 11.10 -12.55
N ASP A 172 5.56 10.60 -13.01
CA ASP A 172 6.72 11.34 -13.50
C ASP A 172 6.54 11.53 -15.01
N HIS A 173 5.62 12.41 -15.36
CA HIS A 173 5.84 13.26 -16.52
C HIS A 173 5.88 14.69 -15.97
N LYS A 174 7.05 15.32 -16.13
CA LYS A 174 7.41 16.70 -15.78
C LYS A 174 6.23 17.65 -15.82
N ASP A 175 6.13 18.59 -14.89
CA ASP A 175 5.30 19.82 -14.92
C ASP A 175 4.57 20.07 -16.27
N HIS A 176 3.48 19.33 -16.46
CA HIS A 176 2.56 19.46 -17.59
C HIS A 176 1.30 20.11 -17.02
N SER A 177 1.42 21.34 -16.51
CA SER A 177 0.27 22.08 -15.97
C SER A 177 -0.86 22.29 -17.00
N HIS A 178 -0.66 21.86 -18.25
CA HIS A 178 -1.62 21.97 -19.36
C HIS A 178 -1.72 20.74 -20.27
N GLU A 179 -1.00 19.63 -20.06
CA GLU A 179 -1.15 18.45 -20.94
C GLU A 179 -1.98 17.35 -20.28
N GLU A 180 -3.00 16.90 -21.00
CA GLU A 180 -3.84 15.77 -20.62
C GLU A 180 -3.01 14.49 -20.63
N VAL A 181 -2.93 13.82 -19.48
CA VAL A 181 -2.34 12.49 -19.38
C VAL A 181 -3.44 11.45 -19.53
N LYS A 182 -3.43 10.70 -20.64
CA LYS A 182 -4.36 9.59 -20.84
C LYS A 182 -3.99 8.41 -19.95
N LEU A 183 -4.90 8.03 -19.06
CA LEU A 183 -4.74 6.85 -18.20
C LEU A 183 -5.01 5.59 -19.01
N GLN A 184 -4.27 4.52 -18.71
CA GLN A 184 -4.47 3.20 -19.36
C GLN A 184 -5.58 2.38 -18.68
N PHE A 185 -6.42 3.03 -17.88
CA PHE A 185 -7.47 2.41 -17.08
C PHE A 185 -8.62 3.41 -16.84
N THR A 186 -9.77 2.87 -16.44
CA THR A 186 -10.93 3.64 -15.98
C THR A 186 -11.51 3.00 -14.71
N ASP A 187 -12.19 3.79 -13.89
CA ASP A 187 -13.07 3.31 -12.82
C ASP A 187 -14.37 4.12 -12.83
N GLU A 188 -15.48 3.47 -13.14
CA GLU A 188 -16.80 4.10 -13.25
C GLU A 188 -17.48 4.35 -11.90
N ASP A 189 -16.99 3.72 -10.82
CA ASP A 189 -17.63 3.79 -9.50
C ASP A 189 -16.58 3.94 -8.38
N PRO A 190 -15.69 4.94 -8.44
CA PRO A 190 -14.71 5.14 -7.40
C PRO A 190 -15.40 5.61 -6.11
N ILE A 191 -14.81 5.27 -4.96
CA ILE A 191 -15.45 5.46 -3.67
C ILE A 191 -14.98 6.79 -3.05
N PRO A 192 -15.87 7.73 -2.69
CA PRO A 192 -15.47 8.97 -2.03
C PRO A 192 -14.89 8.69 -0.63
N ARG A 193 -13.81 9.38 -0.26
CA ARG A 193 -13.08 9.17 1.02
C ARG A 193 -13.08 10.41 1.94
N PRO A 194 -14.23 10.76 2.56
CA PRO A 194 -14.31 11.90 3.49
C PRO A 194 -13.35 11.82 4.68
N ASP A 195 -13.01 10.60 5.11
CA ASP A 195 -12.01 10.36 6.15
C ASP A 195 -10.61 10.81 5.73
N LEU A 196 -10.24 10.60 4.46
CA LEU A 196 -8.95 11.00 3.91
C LEU A 196 -8.91 12.49 3.56
N GLU A 197 -10.02 13.08 3.15
CA GLU A 197 -10.13 14.52 2.88
C GLU A 197 -9.84 15.34 4.14
N ALA A 198 -10.42 14.96 5.27
CA ALA A 198 -10.17 15.60 6.56
C ALA A 198 -8.69 15.48 6.97
N LYS A 199 -8.09 14.30 6.74
CA LYS A 199 -6.68 14.05 7.03
C LYS A 199 -5.74 14.85 6.10
N MET A 200 -6.10 15.02 4.83
CA MET A 200 -5.33 15.86 3.90
C MET A 200 -5.32 17.32 4.34
N LEU A 201 -6.46 17.84 4.81
CA LEU A 201 -6.55 19.20 5.32
C LEU A 201 -5.63 19.41 6.53
N GLU A 202 -5.55 18.43 7.43
CA GLU A 202 -4.62 18.46 8.57
C GLU A 202 -3.17 18.53 8.09
N LEU A 203 -2.78 17.68 7.13
CA LEU A 203 -1.43 17.70 6.55
C LEU A 203 -1.09 19.06 5.91
N ILE A 204 -1.99 19.60 5.09
CA ILE A 204 -1.84 20.92 4.47
C ILE A 204 -1.65 22.02 5.53
N ASN A 205 -2.51 22.04 6.56
CA ASN A 205 -2.45 23.07 7.58
C ASN A 205 -1.22 22.95 8.48
N ASN A 206 -0.72 21.73 8.71
CA ASN A 206 0.55 21.51 9.39
C ASN A 206 1.73 22.10 8.59
N GLU A 207 1.76 21.93 7.27
CA GLU A 207 2.78 22.55 6.42
C GLU A 207 2.66 24.08 6.39
N ARG A 208 1.43 24.61 6.30
CA ARG A 208 1.19 26.06 6.35
C ARG A 208 1.62 26.69 7.68
N ALA A 209 1.39 25.99 8.80
CA ALA A 209 1.79 26.46 10.12
C ALA A 209 3.32 26.56 10.26
N LYS A 210 4.09 25.64 9.64
CA LYS A 210 5.57 25.70 9.62
C LYS A 210 6.09 26.96 8.93
N GLU A 211 5.34 27.48 7.96
CA GLU A 211 5.65 28.71 7.20
C GLU A 211 4.98 29.96 7.79
N GLY A 212 4.33 29.84 8.97
CA GLY A 212 3.66 30.97 9.63
C GLY A 212 2.38 31.45 8.93
N LEU A 213 1.79 30.63 8.05
CA LEU A 213 0.56 30.97 7.33
C LEU A 213 -0.69 30.59 8.12
N HIS A 214 -1.77 31.34 7.91
CA HIS A 214 -3.08 30.99 8.48
C HIS A 214 -3.60 29.65 7.93
N PRO A 215 -4.24 28.83 8.77
CA PRO A 215 -4.82 27.57 8.32
C PRO A 215 -5.98 27.81 7.35
N LEU A 216 -6.09 26.95 6.33
CA LEU A 216 -7.23 26.90 5.44
C LEU A 216 -8.42 26.25 6.14
N LYS A 217 -9.62 26.75 5.85
CA LYS A 217 -10.89 26.16 6.29
C LYS A 217 -11.39 25.17 5.24
N ALA A 218 -11.92 24.04 5.70
CA ALA A 218 -12.63 23.11 4.82
C ALA A 218 -13.81 23.83 4.15
N ASP A 219 -13.98 23.62 2.85
CA ASP A 219 -15.10 24.17 2.09
C ASP A 219 -15.91 23.02 1.44
N PRO A 220 -17.05 22.63 2.05
CA PRO A 220 -17.82 21.48 1.57
C PRO A 220 -18.33 21.61 0.14
N GLN A 221 -18.58 22.83 -0.34
CA GLN A 221 -19.06 23.04 -1.70
C GLN A 221 -17.93 22.82 -2.72
N GLU A 222 -16.73 23.34 -2.43
CA GLU A 222 -15.54 23.08 -3.23
C GLU A 222 -15.14 21.59 -3.19
N THR A 223 -15.33 20.90 -2.06
CA THR A 223 -15.12 19.44 -1.97
C THR A 223 -16.01 18.68 -2.95
N LEU A 224 -17.26 19.11 -3.16
CA LEU A 224 -18.14 18.47 -4.15
C LEU A 224 -17.62 18.68 -5.59
N VAL A 225 -17.10 19.87 -5.89
CA VAL A 225 -16.46 20.16 -7.19
C VAL A 225 -15.24 19.27 -7.40
N GLY A 226 -14.34 19.20 -6.42
CA GLY A 226 -13.14 18.37 -6.49
C GLY A 226 -13.46 16.87 -6.60
N ARG A 227 -14.49 16.37 -5.88
CA ARG A 227 -14.94 14.97 -6.00
C ARG A 227 -15.50 14.68 -7.38
N ALA A 228 -16.32 15.57 -7.92
CA ALA A 228 -16.88 15.41 -9.26
C ALA A 228 -15.76 15.34 -10.31
N HIS A 229 -14.75 16.20 -10.21
CA HIS A 229 -13.61 16.18 -11.13
C HIS A 229 -12.74 14.93 -10.96
N SER A 230 -12.42 14.54 -9.73
CA SER A 230 -11.69 13.29 -9.45
C SER A 230 -12.42 12.06 -9.97
N ARG A 231 -13.75 12.02 -9.85
CA ARG A 231 -14.58 10.94 -10.38
C ARG A 231 -14.59 10.95 -11.91
N ASP A 232 -14.70 12.12 -12.52
CA ASP A 232 -14.67 12.28 -13.97
C ASP A 232 -13.36 11.78 -14.58
N MET A 233 -12.22 12.17 -13.99
CA MET A 233 -10.89 11.68 -14.37
C MET A 233 -10.78 10.15 -14.32
N PHE A 234 -11.33 9.51 -13.27
CA PHE A 234 -11.37 8.06 -13.20
C PHE A 234 -12.31 7.43 -14.22
N ALA A 235 -13.55 7.93 -14.34
CA ALA A 235 -14.56 7.35 -15.21
C ALA A 235 -14.13 7.40 -16.67
N ASN A 236 -13.47 8.49 -17.07
CA ASN A 236 -13.07 8.73 -18.46
C ASN A 236 -11.58 8.45 -18.75
N GLY A 237 -10.80 8.04 -17.74
CA GLY A 237 -9.44 7.55 -17.94
C GLY A 237 -8.47 8.63 -18.40
N TYR A 238 -8.51 9.78 -17.75
CA TYR A 238 -7.61 10.90 -18.03
C TYR A 238 -7.16 11.58 -16.73
N PHE A 239 -6.08 12.33 -16.78
CA PHE A 239 -5.58 13.12 -15.67
C PHE A 239 -5.17 14.50 -16.17
N ALA A 240 -5.99 15.52 -15.89
CA ALA A 240 -5.82 16.88 -16.37
C ALA A 240 -6.61 17.91 -15.55
N HIS A 241 -6.15 19.16 -15.55
CA HIS A 241 -6.87 20.30 -14.97
C HIS A 241 -8.14 20.67 -15.74
N VAL A 242 -8.10 20.55 -17.07
CA VAL A 242 -9.23 20.79 -17.96
C VAL A 242 -9.92 19.46 -18.23
N ASN A 243 -11.23 19.39 -17.99
CA ASN A 243 -11.98 18.15 -18.26
C ASN A 243 -12.22 17.94 -19.77
N LEU A 244 -12.74 16.77 -20.15
CA LEU A 244 -12.99 16.44 -21.56
C LEU A 244 -14.06 17.32 -22.23
N GLU A 245 -14.82 18.07 -21.44
CA GLU A 245 -15.80 19.07 -21.91
C GLU A 245 -15.16 20.44 -22.15
N GLY A 246 -13.85 20.58 -21.89
CA GLY A 246 -13.09 21.82 -22.04
C GLY A 246 -13.20 22.78 -20.85
N LYS A 247 -13.76 22.35 -19.71
CA LYS A 247 -13.94 23.19 -18.52
C LYS A 247 -12.70 23.13 -17.63
N ASP A 248 -12.15 24.30 -17.34
CA ASP A 248 -11.09 24.46 -16.35
C ASP A 248 -11.65 24.42 -14.90
N PRO A 249 -10.80 24.43 -13.86
CA PRO A 249 -11.26 24.39 -12.47
C PRO A 249 -12.16 25.58 -12.09
N PHE A 250 -11.89 26.75 -12.66
CA PHE A 250 -12.63 27.97 -12.38
C PHE A 250 -14.03 27.94 -13.00
N ASP A 251 -14.17 27.33 -14.18
CA ASP A 251 -15.47 27.12 -14.81
C ASP A 251 -16.30 26.11 -14.02
N ARG A 252 -15.69 25.01 -13.54
CA ARG A 252 -16.37 24.05 -12.65
C ARG A 252 -16.84 24.71 -11.34
N MET A 253 -16.00 25.56 -10.73
CA MET A 253 -16.39 26.34 -9.55
C MET A 253 -17.56 27.30 -9.85
N LYS A 254 -17.51 28.04 -10.97
CA LYS A 254 -18.60 28.96 -11.37
C LYS A 254 -19.91 28.22 -11.62
N GLU A 255 -19.88 27.06 -12.27
CA GLU A 255 -21.07 26.21 -12.50
C GLU A 255 -21.69 25.73 -11.19
N ALA A 256 -20.86 25.49 -10.17
CA ALA A 256 -21.30 25.21 -8.81
C ALA A 256 -21.79 26.46 -8.03
N ASN A 257 -21.91 27.62 -8.69
CA ASN A 257 -22.26 28.92 -8.09
C ASN A 257 -21.31 29.35 -6.96
N LEU A 258 -20.01 29.05 -7.11
CA LEU A 258 -18.98 29.41 -6.16
C LEU A 258 -18.33 30.75 -6.53
N HIS A 259 -18.18 31.62 -5.54
CA HIS A 259 -17.64 32.96 -5.72
C HIS A 259 -16.22 33.05 -5.16
N PHE A 260 -15.30 33.53 -5.99
CA PHE A 260 -13.90 33.72 -5.63
C PHE A 260 -13.33 34.91 -6.41
N ARG A 261 -12.33 35.57 -5.82
CA ARG A 261 -11.48 36.57 -6.51
C ARG A 261 -10.18 35.93 -7.00
N THR A 262 -9.69 34.97 -6.24
CA THR A 262 -8.56 34.12 -6.59
C THR A 262 -8.87 32.68 -6.19
N ALA A 263 -8.49 31.77 -7.07
CA ALA A 263 -8.62 30.34 -6.84
C ALA A 263 -7.42 29.62 -7.45
N GLY A 264 -7.26 28.34 -7.12
CA GLY A 264 -6.26 27.47 -7.73
C GLY A 264 -6.61 26.01 -7.52
N GLU A 265 -6.04 25.13 -8.34
CA GLU A 265 -6.23 23.69 -8.22
C GLU A 265 -4.86 23.00 -8.07
N ASN A 266 -4.81 21.97 -7.24
CA ASN A 266 -3.78 20.93 -7.34
C ASN A 266 -4.43 19.58 -7.61
N LEU A 267 -3.79 18.78 -8.47
CA LEU A 267 -4.19 17.40 -8.74
C LEU A 267 -3.13 16.43 -8.26
N ALA A 268 -3.56 15.27 -7.78
CA ALA A 268 -2.66 14.16 -7.50
C ALA A 268 -3.34 12.82 -7.78
N LEU A 269 -2.56 11.87 -8.31
CA LEU A 269 -2.91 10.47 -8.40
C LEU A 269 -1.83 9.65 -7.68
N ALA A 270 -2.18 8.98 -6.58
CA ALA A 270 -1.22 8.20 -5.79
C ALA A 270 -1.89 7.09 -4.97
N GLN A 271 -1.13 6.06 -4.59
CA GLN A 271 -1.69 4.92 -3.83
C GLN A 271 -2.10 5.23 -2.39
N THR A 272 -1.47 6.22 -1.77
CA THR A 272 -1.76 6.59 -0.39
C THR A 272 -1.81 8.10 -0.25
N LEU A 273 -2.49 8.55 0.80
CA LEU A 273 -2.63 9.96 1.09
C LEU A 273 -1.28 10.63 1.36
N GLU A 274 -0.40 9.94 2.08
CA GLU A 274 0.93 10.42 2.45
C GLU A 274 1.81 10.60 1.21
N ILE A 275 1.78 9.65 0.25
CA ILE A 275 2.51 9.79 -1.01
C ILE A 275 1.98 10.97 -1.82
N ALA A 276 0.65 11.11 -1.92
CA ALA A 276 0.04 12.24 -2.64
C ALA A 276 0.50 13.59 -2.04
N HIS A 277 0.40 13.73 -0.73
CA HIS A 277 0.80 14.95 -0.03
C HIS A 277 2.29 15.27 -0.21
N ASP A 278 3.17 14.27 -0.03
CA ASP A 278 4.61 14.42 -0.25
C ASP A 278 4.94 14.89 -1.67
N ASN A 279 4.28 14.32 -2.67
CA ASN A 279 4.50 14.65 -4.09
C ASN A 279 4.02 16.08 -4.41
N LEU A 280 2.87 16.48 -3.88
CA LEU A 280 2.37 17.85 -3.99
C LEU A 280 3.34 18.85 -3.35
N MET A 281 3.87 18.55 -2.16
CA MET A 281 4.80 19.44 -1.46
C MET A 281 6.18 19.53 -2.13
N LYS A 282 6.62 18.48 -2.83
CA LYS A 282 7.89 18.46 -3.58
C LYS A 282 7.80 19.16 -4.93
N SER A 283 6.60 19.31 -5.50
CA SER A 283 6.37 20.07 -6.73
C SER A 283 6.31 21.57 -6.44
N PRO A 284 7.19 22.40 -7.04
CA PRO A 284 7.17 23.85 -6.82
C PRO A 284 5.83 24.50 -7.17
N GLY A 285 5.19 24.08 -8.27
CA GLY A 285 3.88 24.59 -8.71
C GLY A 285 2.77 24.29 -7.70
N HIS A 286 2.65 23.01 -7.30
CA HIS A 286 1.61 22.60 -6.35
C HIS A 286 1.84 23.19 -4.95
N ARG A 287 3.09 23.21 -4.49
CA ARG A 287 3.46 23.83 -3.20
C ARG A 287 3.12 25.32 -3.19
N LYS A 288 3.29 26.03 -4.31
CA LYS A 288 2.94 27.45 -4.42
C LYS A 288 1.44 27.68 -4.14
N ASN A 289 0.56 26.80 -4.61
CA ASN A 289 -0.87 26.87 -4.28
C ASN A 289 -1.13 26.62 -2.80
N ILE A 290 -0.55 25.55 -2.24
CA ILE A 290 -0.69 25.19 -0.81
C ILE A 290 -0.22 26.33 0.10
N MET A 291 0.86 27.01 -0.28
CA MET A 291 1.48 28.10 0.49
C MET A 291 0.99 29.49 0.11
N ASN A 292 -0.02 29.60 -0.75
CA ASN A 292 -0.52 30.91 -1.15
C ASN A 292 -1.26 31.57 0.03
N PRO A 293 -0.82 32.75 0.53
CA PRO A 293 -1.48 33.44 1.62
C PRO A 293 -2.85 34.03 1.24
N ALA A 294 -3.14 34.17 -0.06
CA ALA A 294 -4.41 34.70 -0.54
C ALA A 294 -5.58 33.72 -0.35
N PHE A 295 -5.31 32.42 -0.18
CA PHE A 295 -6.32 31.40 0.06
C PHE A 295 -6.62 31.26 1.56
N ASN A 296 -7.90 31.13 1.89
CA ASN A 296 -8.39 30.88 3.25
C ASN A 296 -9.34 29.67 3.35
N ARG A 297 -9.70 29.08 2.20
CA ARG A 297 -10.59 27.93 2.06
C ARG A 297 -10.00 26.92 1.09
N VAL A 298 -10.31 25.66 1.33
CA VAL A 298 -9.98 24.56 0.41
C VAL A 298 -11.07 23.49 0.43
N GLY A 299 -11.52 23.11 -0.76
CA GLY A 299 -12.23 21.86 -0.99
C GLY A 299 -11.25 20.77 -1.36
N ILE A 300 -11.34 19.62 -0.71
CA ILE A 300 -10.52 18.45 -1.05
C ILE A 300 -11.49 17.37 -1.47
N GLY A 301 -11.40 16.95 -2.73
CA GLY A 301 -12.12 15.79 -3.25
C GLY A 301 -11.17 14.61 -3.39
N ILE A 302 -11.52 13.48 -2.79
CA ILE A 302 -10.76 12.24 -2.92
C ILE A 302 -11.71 11.12 -3.32
N GLU A 303 -11.44 10.54 -4.49
CA GLU A 303 -12.09 9.32 -4.96
C GLU A 303 -11.07 8.18 -4.92
N ASP A 304 -11.48 7.02 -4.42
CA ASP A 304 -10.66 5.82 -4.26
C ASP A 304 -11.01 4.81 -5.36
N GLY A 305 -10.11 4.69 -6.34
CA GLY A 305 -10.21 3.76 -7.45
C GLY A 305 -9.64 2.37 -7.13
N GLY A 306 -9.37 2.07 -5.85
CA GLY A 306 -8.76 0.82 -5.41
C GLY A 306 -7.38 0.62 -6.01
N PHE A 307 -7.28 -0.11 -7.13
CA PHE A 307 -5.99 -0.45 -7.75
C PHE A 307 -5.28 0.71 -8.35
N TYR A 308 -6.09 1.62 -8.86
CA TYR A 308 -5.64 2.79 -9.54
C TYR A 308 -5.19 3.89 -8.56
N GLY A 309 -5.41 3.69 -7.26
CA GLY A 309 -5.02 4.60 -6.18
C GLY A 309 -6.10 5.63 -5.87
N LEU A 310 -5.70 6.70 -5.19
CA LEU A 310 -6.51 7.85 -4.86
C LEU A 310 -6.35 8.91 -5.95
N MET A 311 -7.47 9.32 -6.55
CA MET A 311 -7.55 10.52 -7.37
C MET A 311 -7.95 11.69 -6.46
N ILE A 312 -7.15 12.75 -6.47
CA ILE A 312 -7.29 13.86 -5.54
C ILE A 312 -7.31 15.18 -6.31
N SER A 313 -8.33 16.00 -6.03
CA SER A 313 -8.42 17.39 -6.44
C SER A 313 -8.48 18.29 -5.20
N GLN A 314 -7.55 19.24 -5.10
CA GLN A 314 -7.54 20.29 -4.08
C GLN A 314 -7.92 21.62 -4.72
N GLU A 315 -9.09 22.14 -4.36
CA GLU A 315 -9.70 23.34 -4.91
C GLU A 315 -9.58 24.48 -3.88
N PHE A 316 -8.71 25.45 -4.14
CA PHE A 316 -8.40 26.54 -3.23
C PHE A 316 -9.16 27.81 -3.60
N ARG A 317 -9.63 28.57 -2.61
CA ARG A 317 -10.21 29.91 -2.80
C ARG A 317 -10.00 30.85 -1.61
N ASN A 318 -10.27 32.14 -1.84
CA ASN A 318 -10.26 33.21 -0.83
C ASN A 318 -11.62 33.47 -0.17
#